data_AF-A0A418XZL0-F1
#
_entry.id   AF-A0A418XZL0-F1
#
_cell.length_a   1.000
_cell.length_b   1.000
_cell.length_c   1.000
_cell.angle_alpha   90.00
_cell.angle_beta   90.00
_cell.angle_gamma   90.00
#
_symmetry.space_group_name_H-M   'P 1'
#
loop_
_entity.id
_entity.type
_entity.pdbx_description
1 polymer ?
#
loop_
_entity_poly.entity_id
_entity_poly.type
_entity_poly.pdbx_seq_one_letter_code
_entity_poly.pdbx_strand_id
1 'polypeptide(L)'
;MVVEFKMSFILDNEEFFEYGSPVDIGGLSAGYIGLENYKASDLKVNFFDFDKIISEISAVRFYERQKFLEHEITESVYGILKSNFNNDLADFIRFDENPHSRLFEFCLAGGYKINEDHVQKIHIPNTYKNSLLMKRISDRFKGRVLTFNPKYGFESRNVG
;
A
#
# COMPACT_ATOMS: atom_id res chain seq x y z
N MET A 1 12.04 -9.18 2.24
CA MET A 1 12.41 -7.80 2.59
C MET A 1 11.23 -6.94 2.24
N VAL A 2 10.88 -5.98 3.07
CA VAL A 2 9.81 -5.00 2.76
C VAL A 2 10.42 -3.62 2.83
N VAL A 3 10.09 -2.77 1.86
CA VAL A 3 10.58 -1.39 1.81
C VAL A 3 9.36 -0.48 1.90
N GLU A 4 9.33 0.36 2.92
CA GLU A 4 8.35 1.44 3.04
C GLU A 4 8.89 2.65 2.26
N PHE A 5 8.12 3.12 1.29
CA PHE A 5 8.43 4.31 0.52
C PHE A 5 7.60 5.50 1.00
N LYS A 6 8.17 6.71 0.88
CA LYS A 6 7.43 7.96 0.99
C LYS A 6 6.57 8.17 -0.26
N MET A 7 5.54 9.01 -0.15
CA MET A 7 4.68 9.37 -1.27
C MET A 7 5.46 9.97 -2.46
N SER A 8 6.57 10.66 -2.20
CA SER A 8 7.43 11.21 -3.27
C SER A 8 7.97 10.13 -4.22
N PHE A 9 8.02 8.86 -3.82
CA PHE A 9 8.34 7.77 -4.75
C PHE A 9 7.36 7.70 -5.90
N ILE A 10 6.05 7.81 -5.62
CA ILE A 10 5.00 7.71 -6.63
C ILE A 10 4.99 8.99 -7.47
N LEU A 11 5.07 10.16 -6.82
CA LEU A 11 5.06 11.46 -7.50
C LEU A 11 6.26 11.63 -8.46
N ASP A 12 7.47 11.26 -8.03
CA ASP A 12 8.67 11.38 -8.85
C ASP A 12 8.73 10.34 -10.00
N ASN A 13 7.82 9.36 -9.99
CA ASN A 13 7.72 8.30 -10.99
C ASN A 13 6.35 8.27 -11.70
N GLU A 14 5.64 9.40 -11.73
CA GLU A 14 4.33 9.54 -12.40
C GLU A 14 4.37 9.04 -13.86
N GLU A 15 5.45 9.35 -14.59
CA GLU A 15 5.60 8.95 -16.00
C GLU A 15 5.64 7.43 -16.23
N PHE A 16 5.93 6.66 -15.18
CA PHE A 16 5.94 5.19 -15.21
C PHE A 16 4.67 4.59 -14.62
N PHE A 17 3.68 5.38 -14.19
CA PHE A 17 2.48 4.86 -13.58
C PHE A 17 1.56 4.18 -14.59
N GLU A 18 1.28 2.88 -14.41
CA GLU A 18 0.38 2.14 -15.29
C GLU A 18 -1.06 2.17 -14.80
N TYR A 19 -1.26 1.90 -13.50
CA TYR A 19 -2.58 1.97 -12.88
C TYR A 19 -2.49 2.03 -11.35
N GLY A 20 -3.54 2.58 -10.74
CA GLY A 20 -3.89 2.41 -9.33
C GLY A 20 -5.14 1.54 -9.23
N SER A 21 -5.41 0.99 -8.06
CA SER A 21 -6.62 0.23 -7.77
C SER A 21 -6.98 0.33 -6.28
N PRO A 22 -8.27 0.46 -5.94
CA PRO A 22 -8.71 0.48 -4.54
C PRO A 22 -8.72 -0.93 -3.90
N VAL A 23 -8.45 -1.98 -4.68
CA VAL A 23 -8.34 -3.37 -4.24
C VAL A 23 -7.14 -4.06 -4.88
N ASP A 24 -6.67 -5.15 -4.29
CA ASP A 24 -5.61 -6.00 -4.85
C ASP A 24 -6.08 -6.71 -6.14
N ILE A 25 -5.59 -6.25 -7.28
CA ILE A 25 -5.90 -6.76 -8.62
C ILE A 25 -5.38 -8.18 -8.79
N GLY A 26 -4.20 -8.48 -8.22
CA GLY A 26 -3.63 -9.82 -8.23
C GLY A 26 -4.49 -10.81 -7.45
N GLY A 27 -4.93 -10.40 -6.25
CA GLY A 27 -5.85 -11.13 -5.41
C GLY A 27 -7.19 -11.41 -6.09
N LEU A 28 -7.76 -10.40 -6.76
CA LEU A 28 -8.98 -10.56 -7.57
C LEU A 28 -8.78 -11.55 -8.72
N SER A 29 -7.71 -11.37 -9.49
CA SER A 29 -7.41 -12.20 -10.67
C SER A 29 -7.15 -13.66 -10.32
N ALA A 30 -6.62 -13.92 -9.12
CA ALA A 30 -6.38 -15.26 -8.59
C ALA A 30 -7.62 -15.88 -7.90
N GLY A 31 -8.72 -15.13 -7.76
CA GLY A 31 -9.95 -15.59 -7.11
C GLY A 31 -9.92 -15.59 -5.59
N TYR A 32 -8.98 -14.86 -4.97
CA TYR A 32 -8.94 -14.69 -3.51
C TYR A 32 -9.89 -13.59 -3.01
N ILE A 33 -10.33 -12.70 -3.91
CA ILE A 33 -11.26 -11.62 -3.63
C ILE A 33 -12.56 -11.90 -4.40
N GLY A 34 -13.67 -12.05 -3.68
CA GLY A 34 -14.97 -12.49 -4.19
C GLY A 34 -15.80 -11.39 -4.87
N LEU A 35 -15.17 -10.54 -5.67
CA LEU A 35 -15.84 -9.41 -6.33
C LEU A 35 -16.36 -9.84 -7.72
N GLU A 36 -17.43 -10.64 -7.74
CA GLU A 36 -17.90 -11.38 -8.93
C GLU A 36 -18.30 -10.50 -10.13
N ASN A 37 -18.72 -9.26 -9.88
CA ASN A 37 -19.20 -8.34 -10.93
C ASN A 37 -18.09 -7.50 -11.56
N TYR A 38 -16.83 -7.65 -11.14
CA TYR A 38 -15.74 -6.81 -11.61
C TYR A 38 -14.65 -7.63 -12.26
N LYS A 39 -14.18 -7.13 -13.40
CA LYS A 39 -12.90 -7.55 -13.96
C LYS A 39 -11.81 -6.64 -13.40
N ALA A 40 -10.58 -7.16 -13.35
CA ALA A 40 -9.40 -6.37 -12.99
C ALA A 40 -9.30 -5.03 -13.74
N SER A 41 -9.70 -4.99 -15.02
CA SER A 41 -9.71 -3.76 -15.83
C SER A 41 -10.62 -2.66 -15.28
N ASP A 42 -11.72 -3.04 -14.64
CA ASP A 42 -12.78 -2.13 -14.24
C ASP A 42 -12.41 -1.34 -12.98
N LEU A 43 -11.33 -1.76 -12.31
CA LEU A 43 -10.85 -1.22 -11.05
C LEU A 43 -9.58 -0.38 -11.22
N LYS A 44 -9.01 -0.39 -12.43
CA LYS A 44 -7.81 0.38 -12.76
C LYS A 44 -8.15 1.86 -12.92
N VAL A 45 -7.48 2.70 -12.15
CA VAL A 45 -7.54 4.15 -12.26
C VAL A 45 -6.20 4.72 -12.73
N ASN A 46 -6.24 5.87 -13.38
CA ASN A 46 -5.01 6.59 -13.76
C ASN A 46 -4.35 7.24 -12.54
N PHE A 47 -3.17 7.81 -12.75
CA PHE A 47 -2.39 8.47 -11.70
C PHE A 47 -3.16 9.58 -10.99
N PHE A 48 -3.81 10.49 -11.74
CA PHE A 48 -4.51 11.64 -11.16
C PHE A 48 -5.66 11.22 -10.25
N ASP A 49 -6.45 10.24 -10.69
CA ASP A 49 -7.55 9.72 -9.89
C ASP A 49 -7.02 9.00 -8.64
N PHE A 50 -5.95 8.21 -8.78
CA PHE A 50 -5.33 7.53 -7.64
C PHE A 50 -4.76 8.52 -6.62
N ASP A 51 -3.95 9.50 -7.07
CA ASP A 51 -3.35 10.52 -6.21
C ASP A 51 -4.42 11.37 -5.52
N LYS A 52 -5.47 11.75 -6.23
CA LYS A 52 -6.62 12.46 -5.65
C LYS A 52 -7.25 11.66 -4.51
N ILE A 53 -7.56 10.38 -4.73
CA ILE A 53 -8.21 9.53 -3.72
C ILE A 53 -7.30 9.36 -2.49
N ILE A 54 -6.02 9.05 -2.71
CA ILE A 54 -5.05 8.89 -1.62
C ILE A 54 -4.84 10.20 -0.85
N SER A 55 -4.85 11.34 -1.55
CA SER A 55 -4.77 12.67 -0.94
C SER A 55 -6.01 13.00 -0.10
N GLU A 56 -7.20 12.72 -0.60
CA GLU A 56 -8.47 12.88 0.15
C GLU A 56 -8.47 12.00 1.41
N ILE A 57 -8.08 10.73 1.30
CA ILE A 57 -7.94 9.82 2.44
C ILE A 57 -6.86 10.32 3.41
N SER A 58 -5.75 10.85 2.92
CA SER A 58 -4.67 11.37 3.77
C SER A 58 -5.07 12.64 4.53
N ALA A 59 -6.03 13.40 4.00
CA ALA A 59 -6.53 14.65 4.56
C ALA A 59 -7.61 14.46 5.64
N VAL A 60 -8.14 13.24 5.84
CA VAL A 60 -9.08 12.95 6.93
C VAL A 60 -8.40 13.09 8.30
N ARG A 61 -9.21 13.04 9.37
CA ARG A 61 -8.70 13.15 10.74
C ARG A 61 -7.68 12.05 11.04
N PHE A 62 -6.68 12.38 11.85
CA PHE A 62 -5.57 11.47 12.18
C PHE A 62 -6.04 10.06 12.56
N TYR A 63 -7.03 9.96 13.46
CA TYR A 63 -7.57 8.68 13.92
C TYR A 63 -8.13 7.83 12.76
N GLU A 64 -8.90 8.44 11.86
CA GLU A 64 -9.51 7.76 10.73
C GLU A 64 -8.47 7.34 9.70
N ARG A 65 -7.44 8.17 9.50
CA ARG A 65 -6.29 7.81 8.68
C ARG A 65 -5.51 6.63 9.26
N GLN A 66 -5.33 6.56 10.59
CA GLN A 66 -4.71 5.40 11.22
C GLN A 66 -5.53 4.14 10.98
N LYS A 67 -6.86 4.21 11.13
CA LYS A 67 -7.76 3.09 10.81
C LYS A 67 -7.64 2.62 9.37
N PHE A 68 -7.56 3.55 8.41
CA PHE A 68 -7.33 3.20 7.01
C PHE A 68 -6.00 2.43 6.81
N LEU A 69 -4.92 2.90 7.43
CA LEU A 69 -3.61 2.21 7.38
C LEU A 69 -3.61 0.83 8.07
N GLU A 70 -4.56 0.59 8.97
CA GLU A 70 -4.83 -0.71 9.61
C GLU A 70 -5.80 -1.58 8.78
N HIS A 71 -6.15 -1.18 7.56
CA HIS A 71 -7.13 -1.84 6.70
C HIS A 71 -8.55 -1.87 7.31
N GLU A 72 -8.92 -0.79 8.00
CA GLU A 72 -10.28 -0.54 8.48
C GLU A 72 -10.86 0.70 7.79
N ILE A 73 -12.06 0.55 7.21
CA ILE A 73 -12.73 1.62 6.46
C ILE A 73 -13.71 2.36 7.38
N THR A 74 -13.36 3.60 7.75
CA THR A 74 -14.26 4.48 8.53
C THR A 74 -15.35 5.11 7.67
N GLU A 75 -16.34 5.74 8.30
CA GLU A 75 -17.40 6.48 7.58
C GLU A 75 -16.85 7.56 6.63
N SER A 76 -15.84 8.32 7.05
CA SER A 76 -15.28 9.37 6.19
C SER A 76 -14.56 8.79 4.97
N VAL A 77 -13.77 7.72 5.17
CA VAL A 77 -13.09 7.03 4.06
C VAL A 77 -14.11 6.39 3.12
N TYR A 78 -15.17 5.80 3.66
CA TYR A 78 -16.26 5.26 2.87
C TYR A 78 -16.99 6.33 2.05
N GLY A 79 -17.20 7.53 2.61
CA GLY A 79 -17.74 8.67 1.86
C GLY A 79 -16.85 9.07 0.68
N ILE A 80 -15.53 9.05 0.87
CA ILE A 80 -14.55 9.30 -0.20
C ILE A 80 -14.63 8.20 -1.27
N LEU A 81 -14.72 6.93 -0.87
CA LEU A 81 -14.89 5.79 -1.78
C LEU A 81 -16.14 5.95 -2.65
N LYS A 82 -17.30 6.27 -2.05
CA LYS A 82 -18.55 6.50 -2.80
C LYS A 82 -18.51 7.71 -3.73
N SER A 83 -17.66 8.68 -3.44
CA SER A 83 -17.54 9.90 -4.25
C SER A 83 -16.66 9.68 -5.48
N ASN A 84 -15.78 8.68 -5.46
CA ASN A 84 -14.82 8.42 -6.52
C ASN A 84 -15.06 7.08 -7.25
N PHE A 85 -15.79 6.15 -6.63
CA PHE A 85 -16.15 4.85 -7.19
C PHE A 85 -17.66 4.64 -7.16
N ASN A 86 -18.13 3.61 -7.87
CA ASN A 86 -19.54 3.23 -7.74
C ASN A 86 -19.84 2.71 -6.32
N ASN A 87 -21.13 2.75 -5.95
CA ASN A 87 -21.54 2.38 -4.60
C ASN A 87 -21.26 0.91 -4.28
N ASP A 88 -21.44 0.01 -5.26
CA ASP A 88 -21.25 -1.43 -5.04
C ASP A 88 -19.78 -1.77 -4.69
N LEU A 89 -18.81 -1.11 -5.33
CA LEU A 89 -17.39 -1.27 -5.02
C LEU A 89 -17.04 -0.68 -3.65
N ALA A 90 -17.56 0.50 -3.33
CA ALA A 90 -17.34 1.12 -2.03
C ALA A 90 -17.92 0.27 -0.89
N ASP A 91 -19.11 -0.32 -1.10
CA ASP A 91 -19.78 -1.21 -0.15
C ASP A 91 -18.98 -2.49 0.02
N PHE A 92 -18.50 -3.08 -1.07
CA PHE A 92 -17.61 -4.23 -1.04
C PHE A 92 -16.35 -3.96 -0.20
N ILE A 93 -15.57 -2.93 -0.53
CA ILE A 93 -14.33 -2.59 0.19
C ILE A 93 -14.60 -2.41 1.69
N ARG A 94 -15.72 -1.77 2.04
CA ARG A 94 -16.06 -1.50 3.43
C ARG A 94 -16.49 -2.73 4.21
N PHE A 95 -17.41 -3.52 3.66
CA PHE A 95 -18.15 -4.54 4.41
C PHE A 95 -17.63 -5.95 4.21
N ASP A 96 -16.81 -6.19 3.18
CA ASP A 96 -16.24 -7.50 2.93
C ASP A 96 -15.35 -7.93 4.10
N GLU A 97 -15.42 -9.21 4.47
CA GLU A 97 -14.69 -9.76 5.61
C GLU A 97 -13.21 -9.99 5.30
N ASN A 98 -12.83 -10.06 4.02
CA ASN A 98 -11.45 -10.29 3.61
C ASN A 98 -10.64 -8.98 3.72
N PRO A 99 -9.57 -8.94 4.55
CA PRO A 99 -8.71 -7.75 4.65
C PRO A 99 -8.05 -7.37 3.32
N HIS A 100 -7.86 -8.33 2.41
CA HIS A 100 -7.30 -8.07 1.08
C HIS A 100 -8.20 -7.20 0.21
N SER A 101 -9.50 -7.17 0.48
CA SER A 101 -10.48 -6.28 -0.18
C SER A 101 -10.30 -4.81 0.19
N ARG A 102 -9.40 -4.50 1.13
CA ARG A 102 -9.09 -3.13 1.61
C ARG A 102 -7.65 -2.73 1.32
N LEU A 103 -6.94 -3.50 0.50
CA LEU A 103 -5.58 -3.20 0.06
C LEU A 103 -5.60 -2.40 -1.23
N PHE A 104 -5.20 -1.14 -1.13
CA PHE A 104 -4.97 -0.32 -2.31
C PHE A 104 -3.65 -0.73 -2.96
N GLU A 105 -3.67 -0.83 -4.28
CA GLU A 105 -2.53 -1.23 -5.10
C GLU A 105 -2.21 -0.14 -6.11
N PHE A 106 -0.94 -0.02 -6.48
CA PHE A 106 -0.54 0.66 -7.70
C PHE A 106 0.54 -0.15 -8.44
N CYS A 107 0.62 0.06 -9.74
CA CYS A 107 1.58 -0.58 -10.62
C CYS A 107 2.37 0.48 -11.40
N LEU A 108 3.68 0.27 -11.46
CA LEU A 108 4.59 1.06 -12.29
C LEU A 108 5.17 0.17 -13.39
N ALA A 109 5.25 0.72 -14.59
CA ALA A 109 5.99 0.16 -15.72
C ALA A 109 7.48 0.07 -15.41
N GLY A 110 8.21 -0.73 -16.18
CA GLY A 110 9.67 -0.77 -16.10
C GLY A 110 10.30 0.60 -16.40
N GLY A 111 11.31 1.00 -15.62
CA GLY A 111 12.07 2.24 -15.83
C GLY A 111 12.01 3.23 -14.68
N TYR A 112 11.12 3.03 -13.71
CA TYR A 112 11.05 3.84 -12.49
C TYR A 112 12.38 3.86 -11.74
N LYS A 113 12.64 4.96 -11.04
CA LYS A 113 13.86 5.20 -10.27
C LYS A 113 13.54 5.20 -8.78
N ILE A 114 14.35 4.46 -8.04
CA ILE A 114 14.36 4.50 -6.58
C ILE A 114 15.60 5.28 -6.14
N ASN A 115 15.37 6.44 -5.54
CA ASN A 115 16.39 7.23 -4.87
C ASN A 115 16.39 6.94 -3.36
N GLU A 116 17.48 7.28 -2.69
CA GLU A 116 17.56 7.07 -1.24
C GLU A 116 16.52 7.88 -0.47
N ASP A 117 16.17 9.07 -0.95
CA ASP A 117 15.20 9.96 -0.31
C ASP A 117 13.77 9.43 -0.34
N HIS A 118 13.47 8.55 -1.29
CA HIS A 118 12.19 7.83 -1.39
C HIS A 118 12.01 6.81 -0.27
N VAL A 119 13.09 6.24 0.25
CA VAL A 119 13.02 5.15 1.24
C VAL A 119 12.74 5.72 2.63
N GLN A 120 11.60 5.35 3.20
CA GLN A 120 11.22 5.67 4.58
C GLN A 120 11.79 4.66 5.57
N LYS A 121 11.55 3.36 5.35
CA LYS A 121 12.09 2.26 6.17
C LYS A 121 12.37 1.03 5.32
N ILE A 122 13.31 0.20 5.77
CA ILE A 122 13.61 -1.10 5.19
C ILE A 122 13.49 -2.15 6.29
N HIS A 123 12.60 -3.12 6.09
CA HIS A 123 12.46 -4.26 6.98
C HIS A 123 13.15 -5.50 6.43
N ILE A 124 14.11 -6.00 7.19
CA ILE A 124 14.99 -7.11 6.81
C ILE A 124 14.74 -8.29 7.75
N PRO A 125 14.47 -9.50 7.25
CA PRO A 125 14.43 -10.69 8.10
C PRO A 125 15.71 -10.84 8.94
N ASN A 126 15.57 -11.12 10.22
CA ASN A 126 16.70 -11.29 11.15
C ASN A 126 17.65 -12.43 10.74
N THR A 127 17.15 -13.39 9.95
CA THR A 127 17.94 -14.45 9.31
C THR A 127 19.02 -13.90 8.39
N TYR A 128 18.81 -12.74 7.75
CA TYR A 128 19.77 -12.14 6.82
C TYR A 128 20.63 -11.03 7.44
N LYS A 129 20.45 -10.71 8.73
CA LYS A 129 21.08 -9.56 9.40
C LYS A 129 22.60 -9.51 9.27
N ASN A 130 23.26 -10.67 9.22
CA ASN A 130 24.71 -10.79 9.20
C ASN A 130 25.30 -10.89 7.78
N SER A 131 24.46 -10.94 6.73
CA SER A 131 24.96 -11.02 5.36
C SER A 131 25.65 -9.71 4.96
N LEU A 132 26.71 -9.83 4.15
CA LEU A 132 27.49 -8.67 3.68
C LEU A 132 26.61 -7.66 2.93
N LEU A 133 25.65 -8.14 2.14
CA LEU A 133 24.69 -7.29 1.43
C LEU A 133 23.82 -6.49 2.41
N MET A 134 23.26 -7.14 3.44
CA MET A 134 22.41 -6.44 4.41
C MET A 134 23.22 -5.47 5.28
N LYS A 135 24.49 -5.75 5.57
CA LYS A 135 25.39 -4.79 6.23
C LYS A 135 25.56 -3.53 5.39
N ARG A 136 25.88 -3.66 4.09
CA ARG A 136 25.98 -2.53 3.17
C ARG A 136 24.68 -1.72 3.08
N ILE A 137 23.53 -2.39 3.03
CA ILE A 137 22.22 -1.71 3.04
C ILE A 137 22.01 -0.97 4.37
N SER A 138 22.34 -1.60 5.50
CA SER A 138 22.22 -0.98 6.83
C SER A 138 23.12 0.25 6.99
N ASP A 139 24.33 0.20 6.45
CA ASP A 139 25.26 1.34 6.46
C ASP A 139 24.76 2.48 5.57
N ARG A 140 24.27 2.15 4.36
CA ARG A 140 23.71 3.13 3.41
C ARG A 140 22.42 3.79 3.92
N PHE A 141 21.54 3.01 4.54
CA PHE A 141 20.24 3.45 5.06
C PHE A 141 20.23 3.53 6.59
N LYS A 142 21.32 4.01 7.18
CA LYS A 142 21.50 4.08 8.64
C LYS A 142 20.30 4.77 9.31
N GLY A 143 19.76 4.13 10.34
CA GLY A 143 18.58 4.60 11.08
C GLY A 143 17.22 4.30 10.43
N ARG A 144 17.20 3.76 9.20
CA ARG A 144 15.98 3.37 8.48
C ARG A 144 15.80 1.86 8.34
N VAL A 145 16.82 1.08 8.69
CA VAL A 145 16.78 -0.38 8.64
C VAL A 145 16.31 -0.96 9.96
N LEU A 146 15.24 -1.75 9.89
CA LEU A 146 14.71 -2.54 10.99
C LEU A 146 14.83 -4.02 10.63
N THR A 147 15.32 -4.84 11.54
CA THR A 147 15.20 -6.30 11.37
C THR A 147 13.75 -6.74 11.63
N PHE A 148 13.35 -7.98 11.41
CA PHE A 148 12.13 -8.56 12.01
C PHE A 148 12.25 -10.08 12.04
N ASN A 149 11.44 -10.76 12.86
CA ASN A 149 11.39 -12.22 12.82
C ASN A 149 10.27 -12.64 11.86
N PRO A 150 10.57 -13.30 10.73
CA PRO A 150 9.56 -13.70 9.75
C PRO A 150 8.43 -14.56 10.33
N LYS A 151 8.71 -15.33 11.39
CA LYS A 151 7.71 -16.17 12.05
C LYS A 151 6.57 -15.36 12.69
N TYR A 152 6.84 -14.13 13.12
CA TYR A 152 5.90 -13.29 13.88
C TYR A 152 5.47 -12.02 13.13
N GLY A 153 5.85 -11.88 11.86
CA GLY A 153 5.52 -10.70 11.04
C GLY A 153 6.18 -9.41 11.50
N PHE A 154 5.66 -8.27 11.03
CA PHE A 154 6.12 -6.92 11.40
C PHE A 154 5.47 -6.42 12.70
N GLU A 155 4.32 -6.97 13.07
CA GLU A 155 3.44 -6.49 14.15
C GLU A 155 3.98 -6.76 15.56
N SER A 156 4.90 -7.70 15.71
CA SER A 156 5.49 -8.08 17.01
C SER A 156 6.40 -7.01 17.63
N ARG A 157 6.39 -5.76 17.13
CA ARG A 157 7.29 -4.67 17.52
C ARG A 157 6.61 -3.43 18.09
N ASN A 158 5.29 -3.35 18.09
CA ASN A 158 4.56 -2.26 18.77
C ASN A 158 4.45 -2.45 20.30
N VAL A 159 5.32 -3.28 20.89
CA VAL A 159 5.47 -3.43 22.34
C VAL A 159 6.87 -2.92 22.70
N GLY A 160 6.99 -1.61 22.90
CA GLY A 160 8.22 -0.93 23.29
C GLY A 160 7.95 0.49 23.70
#